data_AF-A0A0B1SAJ3-F1
#
_entry.id   AF-A0A0B1SAJ3-F1
#
_cell.length_a   1.000
_cell.length_b   1.000
_cell.length_c   1.000
_cell.angle_alpha   90.00
_cell.angle_beta   90.00
_cell.angle_gamma   90.00
#
_symmetry.space_group_name_H-M   'P 1'
#
loop_
_entity.id
_entity.type
_entity.pdbx_description
1 polymer ?
#
loop_
_entity_poly.entity_id
_entity_poly.type
_entity_poly.pdbx_seq_one_letter_code
_entity_poly.pdbx_strand_id
1 'polypeptide(L)'
;MGSPSARDDKHFLICQPAVKQNELDPEDGLYERVTWDYWKSYKNADGAVNDSTTIRKAIFFASMEPGLRKEIWPFLLRVYPWESTLEQREVIRNDLFLEYQNLRRRSNKKSQASKQHWTNIENTIVKDVVRTDRKNPYYSGDNNPNIETMKLVRFFMISEMTYPETDRK
;
A
#
# COMPACT_ATOMS: atom_id res chain seq x y z
N MET A 1 -2.28 49.32 -23.82
CA MET A 1 -1.35 48.45 -23.07
C MET A 1 -2.16 47.29 -22.52
N GLY A 2 -2.01 46.09 -23.08
CA GLY A 2 -2.78 44.91 -22.68
C GLY A 2 -2.80 43.86 -23.78
N SER A 3 -1.68 43.20 -24.03
CA SER A 3 -1.62 42.05 -24.93
C SER A 3 -2.22 40.82 -24.23
N PRO A 4 -3.22 40.13 -24.79
CA PRO A 4 -3.66 38.85 -24.27
C PRO A 4 -2.69 37.79 -24.77
N SER A 5 -1.79 37.33 -23.90
CA SER A 5 -0.98 36.14 -24.17
C SER A 5 -1.89 34.92 -24.07
N ALA A 6 -2.40 34.45 -25.20
CA ALA A 6 -2.98 33.12 -25.32
C ALA A 6 -1.83 32.11 -25.20
N ARG A 7 -1.54 31.68 -23.97
CA ARG A 7 -0.68 30.53 -23.75
C ARG A 7 -1.54 29.31 -24.08
N ASP A 8 -1.27 28.69 -25.23
CA ASP A 8 -1.81 27.37 -25.56
C ASP A 8 -1.46 26.41 -24.42
N ASP A 9 -2.49 25.99 -23.69
CA ASP A 9 -2.41 24.89 -22.74
C ASP A 9 -2.07 23.63 -23.54
N LYS A 10 -0.77 23.31 -23.60
CA LYS A 10 -0.26 22.06 -24.16
C LYS A 10 -0.68 20.93 -23.24
N HIS A 11 -1.93 20.49 -23.38
CA HIS A 11 -2.37 19.20 -22.90
C HIS A 11 -1.51 18.15 -23.61
N PHE A 12 -0.57 17.55 -22.87
CA PHE A 12 0.11 16.35 -23.34
C PHE A 12 -0.95 15.28 -23.50
N LEU A 13 -1.43 15.07 -24.73
CA LEU A 13 -2.12 13.84 -25.07
C LEU A 13 -1.12 12.72 -24.80
N ILE A 14 -1.32 12.00 -23.70
CA ILE A 14 -0.69 10.70 -23.49
C ILE A 14 -1.38 9.78 -24.50
N CYS A 15 -0.91 9.81 -25.74
CA CYS A 15 -1.20 8.75 -26.69
C CYS A 15 -0.62 7.49 -26.06
N GLN A 16 -1.47 6.59 -25.55
CA GLN A 16 -1.05 5.20 -25.39
C GLN A 16 -0.77 4.72 -26.81
N PRO A 17 0.50 4.52 -27.21
CA PRO A 17 0.75 3.92 -28.51
C PRO A 17 0.04 2.57 -28.51
N ALA A 18 -0.70 2.27 -29.56
CA ALA A 18 -1.19 0.91 -29.78
C ALA A 18 0.06 0.03 -29.96
N VAL A 19 0.51 -0.57 -28.86
CA VAL A 19 1.68 -1.45 -28.81
C VAL A 19 1.42 -2.58 -29.79
N LYS A 20 2.32 -2.78 -30.75
CA LYS A 20 2.17 -3.86 -31.73
C LYS A 20 2.34 -5.19 -31.01
N GLN A 21 1.68 -6.25 -31.48
CA GLN A 21 1.76 -7.56 -30.83
C GLN A 21 3.19 -8.13 -30.70
N ASN A 22 4.12 -7.67 -31.55
CA ASN A 22 5.53 -8.05 -31.53
C ASN A 22 6.39 -7.24 -30.52
N GLU A 23 5.79 -6.28 -29.82
CA GLU A 23 6.39 -5.47 -28.75
C GLU A 23 5.80 -5.84 -27.37
N LEU A 24 4.80 -6.73 -27.34
CA LEU A 24 4.26 -7.32 -26.11
C LEU A 24 5.20 -8.39 -25.60
N ASP A 25 5.18 -8.63 -24.28
CA ASP A 25 5.94 -9.72 -23.69
C ASP A 25 5.44 -11.04 -24.31
N PRO A 26 6.32 -12.01 -24.65
CA PRO A 26 5.87 -13.31 -25.18
C PRO A 26 4.91 -14.06 -24.24
N GLU A 27 4.86 -13.70 -22.95
CA GLU A 27 3.89 -14.23 -21.99
C GLU A 27 2.56 -13.42 -21.91
N ASP A 28 2.44 -12.29 -22.60
CA ASP A 28 1.20 -11.49 -22.65
C ASP A 28 0.06 -12.27 -23.33
N GLY A 29 -1.05 -12.41 -22.61
CA GLY A 29 -2.22 -13.19 -23.06
C GLY A 29 -2.20 -14.67 -22.67
N LEU A 30 -1.13 -15.16 -22.03
CA LEU A 30 -1.09 -16.52 -21.48
C LEU A 30 -1.79 -16.63 -20.12
N TYR A 31 -1.96 -15.51 -19.43
CA TYR A 31 -2.54 -15.46 -18.10
C TYR A 31 -3.94 -14.86 -18.14
N GLU A 32 -4.86 -15.49 -17.42
CA GLU A 32 -6.19 -14.94 -17.17
C GLU A 32 -6.23 -14.18 -15.86
N ARG A 33 -7.15 -13.23 -15.75
CA ARG A 33 -7.35 -12.43 -14.54
C ARG A 33 -7.53 -13.38 -13.35
N VAL A 34 -6.80 -13.10 -12.27
CA VAL A 34 -6.91 -13.89 -11.03
C VAL A 34 -8.29 -13.65 -10.39
N THR A 35 -9.13 -14.69 -10.42
CA THR A 35 -10.46 -14.76 -9.77
C THR A 35 -10.39 -15.51 -8.44
N TRP A 36 -11.44 -15.42 -7.63
CA TRP A 36 -11.52 -16.13 -6.35
C TRP A 36 -11.34 -17.65 -6.47
N ASP A 37 -11.91 -18.26 -7.50
CA ASP A 37 -11.82 -19.70 -7.71
C ASP A 37 -10.40 -20.10 -8.12
N TYR A 38 -9.76 -19.31 -8.98
CA TYR A 38 -8.34 -19.45 -9.30
C TYR A 38 -7.47 -19.30 -8.05
N TRP A 39 -7.70 -18.29 -7.21
CA TRP A 39 -6.95 -18.13 -5.96
C TRP A 39 -7.15 -19.31 -5.00
N LYS A 40 -8.35 -19.87 -4.90
CA LYS A 40 -8.63 -21.03 -4.05
C LYS A 40 -7.92 -22.29 -4.56
N SER A 41 -7.84 -22.50 -5.87
CA SER A 41 -7.18 -23.69 -6.43
C SER A 41 -5.66 -23.70 -6.19
N TYR A 42 -5.04 -22.52 -6.00
CA TYR A 42 -3.61 -22.39 -5.69
C TYR A 42 -3.27 -22.58 -4.20
N LYS A 43 -4.28 -22.63 -3.33
CA LYS A 43 -4.08 -22.84 -1.89
C LYS A 43 -4.22 -24.30 -1.55
N ASN A 44 -3.26 -24.82 -0.78
CA ASN A 44 -3.36 -26.14 -0.18
C ASN A 44 -4.38 -26.14 0.98
N ALA A 45 -4.72 -27.34 1.47
CA ALA A 45 -5.65 -27.52 2.61
C ALA A 45 -5.22 -26.71 3.85
N ASP A 46 -3.91 -26.61 4.10
CA ASP A 46 -3.33 -25.85 5.21
C ASP A 46 -3.21 -24.34 4.92
N GLY A 47 -3.64 -23.91 3.74
CA GLY A 47 -3.66 -22.53 3.25
C GLY A 47 -2.34 -22.02 2.65
N ALA A 48 -1.29 -22.83 2.62
CA ALA A 48 -0.01 -22.52 1.97
C ALA A 48 -0.15 -22.43 0.44
N VAL A 49 0.67 -21.57 -0.19
CA VAL A 49 0.74 -21.38 -1.64
C VAL A 49 2.13 -21.79 -2.12
N ASN A 50 2.25 -23.03 -2.62
CA ASN A 50 3.54 -23.59 -3.01
C ASN A 50 4.02 -23.02 -4.35
N ASP A 51 3.11 -22.81 -5.31
CA ASP A 51 3.44 -22.18 -6.59
C ASP A 51 3.22 -20.66 -6.55
N SER A 52 4.05 -19.99 -5.76
CA SER A 52 4.02 -18.52 -5.66
C SER A 52 4.48 -17.81 -6.95
N THR A 53 5.25 -18.50 -7.79
CA THR A 53 5.77 -17.96 -9.04
C THR A 53 4.67 -17.74 -10.08
N THR A 54 3.84 -18.75 -10.32
CA THR A 54 2.79 -18.66 -11.34
C THR A 54 1.72 -17.64 -10.96
N ILE A 55 1.32 -17.58 -9.69
CA ILE A 55 0.34 -16.58 -9.25
C ILE A 55 0.89 -15.15 -9.35
N ARG A 56 2.18 -14.93 -9.07
CA ARG A 56 2.81 -13.60 -9.24
C ARG A 56 2.83 -13.18 -10.70
N LYS A 57 3.17 -14.09 -11.61
CA LYS A 57 3.11 -13.83 -13.05
C LYS A 57 1.69 -13.51 -13.51
N ALA A 58 0.70 -14.31 -13.09
CA ALA A 58 -0.69 -14.05 -13.42
C ALA A 58 -1.17 -12.67 -12.93
N ILE A 59 -0.76 -12.25 -11.72
CA ILE A 59 -1.07 -10.91 -11.20
C ILE A 59 -0.37 -9.82 -12.00
N PHE A 60 0.88 -10.06 -12.41
CA PHE A 60 1.66 -9.10 -13.19
C PHE A 60 1.06 -8.86 -14.57
N PHE A 61 0.71 -9.93 -15.29
CA PHE A 61 0.24 -9.87 -16.67
C PHE A 61 -1.28 -9.62 -16.78
N ALA A 62 -2.10 -10.25 -15.94
CA ALA A 62 -3.56 -10.27 -16.09
C ALA A 62 -4.32 -9.56 -14.94
N SER A 63 -3.59 -9.04 -13.95
CA SER A 63 -4.14 -8.42 -12.75
C SER A 63 -5.01 -9.37 -11.90
N MET A 64 -5.68 -8.80 -10.89
CA MET A 64 -6.55 -9.54 -9.98
C MET A 64 -7.88 -8.82 -9.78
N GLU A 65 -8.89 -9.56 -9.37
CA GLU A 65 -10.16 -9.00 -8.92
C GLU A 65 -9.97 -8.06 -7.71
N PRO A 66 -10.66 -6.89 -7.65
CA PRO A 66 -10.52 -5.97 -6.51
C PRO A 66 -10.79 -6.61 -5.15
N GLY A 67 -11.72 -7.57 -5.07
CA GLY A 67 -12.05 -8.29 -3.83
C GLY A 67 -10.93 -9.18 -3.30
N LEU A 68 -9.99 -9.60 -4.16
CA LEU A 68 -8.85 -10.43 -3.79
C LEU A 68 -7.67 -9.64 -3.27
N ARG A 69 -7.61 -8.33 -3.49
CA ARG A 69 -6.49 -7.47 -3.05
C ARG A 69 -6.22 -7.61 -1.56
N LYS A 70 -7.28 -7.69 -0.74
CA LYS A 70 -7.17 -7.86 0.72
C LYS A 70 -6.48 -9.18 1.12
N GLU A 71 -6.64 -10.24 0.30
CA GLU A 71 -6.04 -11.55 0.56
C GLU A 71 -4.63 -11.64 0.01
N ILE A 72 -4.42 -11.13 -1.21
CA ILE A 72 -3.17 -11.33 -1.95
C ILE A 72 -2.09 -10.30 -1.59
N TRP A 73 -2.48 -9.05 -1.31
CA TRP A 73 -1.51 -7.99 -1.00
C TRP A 73 -0.61 -8.29 0.20
N PRO A 74 -1.08 -8.88 1.31
CA PRO A 74 -0.19 -9.30 2.38
C PRO A 74 0.98 -10.18 1.92
N PHE A 75 0.78 -11.04 0.90
CA PHE A 75 1.85 -11.86 0.33
C PHE A 75 2.78 -11.07 -0.60
N LEU A 76 2.22 -10.18 -1.41
CA LEU A 76 3.00 -9.33 -2.32
C LEU A 76 3.86 -8.31 -1.57
N LEU A 77 3.31 -7.76 -0.48
CA LEU A 77 3.99 -6.81 0.41
C LEU A 77 4.92 -7.50 1.41
N ARG A 78 5.11 -8.82 1.30
CA ARG A 78 6.00 -9.65 2.15
C ARG A 78 5.62 -9.63 3.65
N VAL A 79 4.37 -9.31 3.97
CA VAL A 79 3.82 -9.44 5.32
C VAL A 79 3.64 -10.91 5.66
N TYR A 80 3.16 -11.71 4.71
CA TYR A 80 3.02 -13.16 4.85
C TYR A 80 3.96 -13.90 3.90
N PRO A 81 4.73 -14.89 4.40
CA PRO A 81 5.42 -15.84 3.54
C PRO A 81 4.42 -16.64 2.69
N TRP A 82 4.77 -17.01 1.47
CA TRP A 82 3.87 -17.75 0.57
C TRP A 82 3.58 -19.17 1.06
N GLU A 83 4.59 -19.80 1.65
CA GLU A 83 4.53 -21.14 2.24
C GLU A 83 3.88 -21.17 3.62
N SER A 84 3.53 -20.00 4.19
CA SER A 84 2.94 -19.95 5.53
C SER A 84 1.57 -20.63 5.58
N THR A 85 1.30 -21.37 6.65
CA THR A 85 -0.02 -21.95 6.92
C THR A 85 -0.99 -20.89 7.45
N LEU A 86 -2.28 -21.22 7.49
CA LEU A 86 -3.27 -20.32 8.11
C LEU A 86 -2.92 -19.98 9.56
N GLU A 87 -2.56 -20.99 10.37
CA GLU A 87 -2.18 -20.81 11.77
C GLU A 87 -0.96 -19.89 11.93
N GLN A 88 0.08 -20.09 11.13
CA GLN A 88 1.26 -19.22 11.14
C GLN A 88 0.90 -17.77 10.79
N ARG A 89 -0.03 -17.55 9.86
CA ARG A 89 -0.50 -16.20 9.51
C ARG A 89 -1.28 -15.55 10.64
N GLU A 90 -2.00 -16.33 11.44
CA GLU A 90 -2.68 -15.80 12.63
C GLU A 90 -1.68 -15.34 13.69
N VAL A 91 -0.61 -16.11 13.91
CA VAL A 91 0.49 -15.71 14.80
C VAL A 91 1.14 -14.42 14.31
N ILE A 92 1.55 -14.35 13.04
CA ILE A 92 2.14 -13.14 12.45
C ILE A 92 1.20 -11.94 12.60
N ARG A 93 -0.10 -12.12 12.37
CA ARG A 93 -1.10 -11.05 12.51
C ARG A 93 -1.18 -10.54 13.96
N ASN A 94 -1.16 -11.44 14.93
CA ASN A 94 -1.19 -11.09 16.35
C ASN A 94 0.08 -10.35 16.76
N ASP A 95 1.25 -10.80 16.31
CA ASP A 95 2.52 -10.17 16.61
C ASP A 95 2.60 -8.76 16.04
N LEU A 96 2.23 -8.58 14.75
CA LEU A 96 2.16 -7.26 14.11
C LEU A 96 1.15 -6.34 14.80
N PHE A 97 0.03 -6.89 15.27
CA PHE A 97 -0.95 -6.12 16.04
C PHE A 97 -0.36 -5.63 17.37
N LEU A 98 0.32 -6.49 18.11
CA LEU A 98 0.97 -6.12 19.37
C LEU A 98 2.10 -5.09 19.16
N GLU A 99 2.90 -5.27 18.12
CA GLU A 99 3.95 -4.34 17.73
C GLU A 99 3.36 -2.96 17.42
N TYR A 100 2.32 -2.89 16.58
CA TYR A 100 1.61 -1.66 16.26
C TYR A 100 1.07 -0.96 17.52
N GLN A 101 0.46 -1.71 18.44
CA GLN A 101 -0.03 -1.17 19.71
C GLN A 101 1.12 -0.60 20.56
N ASN A 102 2.27 -1.26 20.57
CA ASN A 102 3.44 -0.79 21.30
C ASN A 102 4.04 0.47 20.69
N LEU A 103 4.17 0.54 19.36
CA LEU A 103 4.60 1.76 18.64
C LEU A 103 3.67 2.93 18.94
N ARG A 104 2.36 2.69 18.92
CA ARG A 104 1.35 3.70 19.27
C ARG A 104 1.47 4.20 20.71
N ARG A 105 1.71 3.30 21.67
CA ARG A 105 1.97 3.69 23.07
C ARG A 105 3.24 4.51 23.24
N ARG A 106 4.33 4.13 22.55
CA ARG A 106 5.61 4.87 22.61
C ARG A 106 5.48 6.27 22.01
N SER A 107 4.78 6.40 20.89
CA SER A 107 4.48 7.69 20.25
C SER A 107 3.82 8.67 21.23
N ASN A 108 2.83 8.20 22.00
CA ASN A 108 2.11 9.03 22.97
C ASN A 108 2.96 9.45 24.19
N LYS A 109 4.12 8.83 24.42
CA LYS A 109 4.99 9.08 25.58
C LYS A 109 6.21 9.95 25.28
N LYS A 110 6.37 10.46 24.04
CA LYS A 110 7.58 11.22 23.64
C LYS A 110 7.70 12.55 24.40
N SER A 111 8.91 12.84 24.91
CA SER A 111 9.22 13.95 25.82
C SER A 111 9.26 15.32 25.11
N GLN A 112 9.04 16.39 25.89
CA GLN A 112 9.03 17.78 25.41
C GLN A 112 10.32 18.23 24.71
N ALA A 113 11.46 17.56 24.92
CA ALA A 113 12.76 17.95 24.35
C ALA A 113 12.84 17.82 22.81
N SER A 114 11.89 17.13 22.17
CA SER A 114 11.82 16.95 20.71
C SER A 114 10.55 17.55 20.08
N LYS A 115 9.82 18.40 20.81
CA LYS A 115 8.50 18.93 20.42
C LYS A 115 8.53 19.65 19.07
N GLN A 116 9.52 20.52 18.83
CA GLN A 116 9.63 21.29 17.58
C GLN A 116 9.76 20.40 16.34
N HIS A 117 10.57 19.34 16.43
CA HIS A 117 10.79 18.39 15.35
C HIS A 117 9.53 17.56 15.08
N TRP A 118 8.87 17.05 16.13
CA TRP A 118 7.62 16.31 15.99
C TRP A 118 6.49 17.18 15.44
N THR A 119 6.39 18.44 15.85
CA THR A 119 5.43 19.40 15.28
C THR A 119 5.67 19.64 13.80
N ASN A 120 6.93 19.70 13.34
CA ASN A 120 7.24 19.83 11.91
C ASN A 120 6.84 18.59 11.10
N ILE A 121 7.07 17.39 11.65
CA ILE A 121 6.62 16.13 11.06
C ILE A 121 5.09 16.09 10.99
N GLU A 122 4.40 16.40 12.09
CA GLU A 122 2.94 16.44 12.17
C GLU A 122 2.35 17.44 11.16
N ASN A 123 2.92 18.63 11.04
CA ASN A 123 2.50 19.63 10.06
C ASN A 123 2.66 19.13 8.62
N THR A 124 3.75 18.43 8.32
CA THR A 124 3.96 17.82 6.99
C THR A 124 2.91 16.76 6.71
N ILE A 125 2.67 15.86 7.68
CA ILE A 125 1.66 14.81 7.57
C ILE A 125 0.27 15.40 7.32
N VAL A 126 -0.14 16.39 8.12
CA VAL A 126 -1.45 17.03 7.99
C VAL A 126 -1.61 17.66 6.60
N LYS A 127 -0.58 18.38 6.13
CA LYS A 127 -0.61 18.99 4.79
C LYS A 127 -0.74 17.94 3.68
N ASP A 128 0.03 16.86 3.75
CA ASP A 128 0.00 15.79 2.75
C ASP A 128 -1.33 15.03 2.77
N VAL A 129 -1.87 14.79 3.96
CA VAL A 129 -3.16 14.12 4.13
C VAL A 129 -4.31 14.95 3.53
N VAL A 130 -4.32 16.28 3.70
CA VAL A 130 -5.33 17.16 3.09
C VAL A 130 -5.24 17.17 1.55
N ARG A 131 -4.05 16.91 1.00
CA ARG A 131 -3.85 16.77 -0.46
C ARG A 131 -4.18 15.37 -1.00
N THR A 132 -4.40 14.37 -0.15
CA THR A 132 -4.63 12.98 -0.57
C THR A 132 -6.11 12.77 -0.89
N ASP A 133 -6.43 12.53 -2.17
CA ASP A 133 -7.69 11.95 -2.68
C ASP A 133 -9.01 12.33 -1.96
N ARG A 134 -9.21 13.62 -1.66
CA ARG A 134 -10.42 14.11 -0.98
C ARG A 134 -11.72 13.89 -1.76
N LYS A 135 -11.61 13.58 -3.05
CA LYS A 135 -12.72 13.18 -3.94
C LYS A 135 -13.08 11.70 -3.81
N ASN A 136 -12.22 10.86 -3.22
CA ASN A 136 -12.52 9.47 -2.94
C ASN A 136 -13.49 9.39 -1.76
N PRO A 137 -14.65 8.71 -1.89
CA PRO A 137 -15.63 8.55 -0.81
C PRO A 137 -15.01 8.08 0.51
N TYR A 138 -13.99 7.22 0.44
CA TYR A 138 -13.32 6.65 1.62
C TYR A 138 -12.62 7.70 2.50
N TYR A 139 -12.10 8.77 1.91
CA TYR A 139 -11.41 9.87 2.60
C TYR A 139 -12.22 11.18 2.61
N SER A 140 -13.46 11.15 2.13
CA SER A 140 -14.34 12.31 2.09
C SER A 140 -15.02 12.57 3.44
N GLY A 141 -15.51 13.80 3.65
CA GLY A 141 -16.21 14.22 4.87
C GLY A 141 -15.29 14.83 5.94
N ASP A 142 -15.84 15.77 6.70
CA ASP A 142 -15.15 16.36 7.85
C ASP A 142 -15.11 15.35 9.01
N ASN A 143 -13.99 15.30 9.74
CA ASN A 143 -13.77 14.41 10.88
C ASN A 143 -13.80 12.90 10.56
N ASN A 144 -13.29 12.49 9.40
CA ASN A 144 -13.26 11.09 8.96
C ASN A 144 -12.17 10.25 9.70
N PRO A 145 -12.52 9.10 10.35
CA PRO A 145 -11.56 8.27 11.09
C PRO A 145 -10.46 7.64 10.21
N ASN A 146 -10.71 7.47 8.90
CA ASN A 146 -9.73 6.94 7.96
C ASN A 146 -8.59 7.95 7.70
N ILE A 147 -8.89 9.25 7.81
CA ILE A 147 -7.88 10.32 7.73
C ILE A 147 -6.94 10.22 8.94
N GLU A 148 -7.48 10.00 10.14
CA GLU A 148 -6.67 9.79 11.35
C GLU A 148 -5.81 8.53 11.25
N THR A 149 -6.37 7.44 10.72
CA THR A 149 -5.61 6.22 10.44
C THR A 149 -4.45 6.49 9.48
N MET A 150 -4.69 7.27 8.41
CA MET A 150 -3.64 7.64 7.45
C MET A 150 -2.55 8.52 8.06
N LYS A 151 -2.91 9.48 8.93
CA LYS A 151 -1.95 10.28 9.69
C LYS A 151 -1.08 9.39 10.57
N LEU A 152 -1.68 8.44 11.29
CA LEU A 152 -0.97 7.51 12.16
C LEU A 152 0.01 6.64 11.38
N VAL A 153 -0.42 6.02 10.27
CA VAL A 153 0.46 5.18 9.45
C VAL A 153 1.64 5.99 8.88
N ARG A 154 1.38 7.19 8.34
CA ARG A 154 2.45 8.07 7.83
C ARG A 154 3.40 8.50 8.95
N PHE A 155 2.87 8.79 10.14
CA PHE A 155 3.67 9.13 11.29
C PHE A 155 4.61 7.99 11.69
N PHE A 156 4.11 6.75 11.76
CA PHE A 156 4.94 5.60 12.09
C PHE A 156 6.01 5.34 11.03
N MET A 157 5.67 5.42 9.74
CA MET A 157 6.66 5.28 8.67
C MET A 157 7.81 6.29 8.80
N ILE A 158 7.49 7.57 9.04
CA ILE A 158 8.51 8.62 9.21
C ILE A 158 9.31 8.40 10.51
N SER A 159 8.64 8.01 11.60
CA SER A 159 9.29 7.77 12.89
C SER A 159 10.28 6.59 12.81
N GLU A 160 9.92 5.49 12.17
CA GLU A 160 10.80 4.33 11.96
C GLU A 160 11.96 4.66 11.03
N MET A 161 11.73 5.44 9.96
CA MET A 161 12.82 5.88 9.06
C MET A 161 13.79 6.85 9.74
N THR A 162 13.31 7.67 10.69
CA THR A 162 14.13 8.67 11.39
C THR A 162 14.88 8.06 12.59
N TYR A 163 14.33 6.99 13.17
CA TYR A 163 14.94 6.24 14.27
C TYR A 163 14.91 4.74 13.98
N PRO A 164 15.65 4.26 12.96
CA PRO A 164 15.81 2.84 12.73
C PRO A 164 16.65 2.29 13.87
N GLU A 165 15.98 1.69 14.86
CA GLU A 165 16.58 0.82 15.87
C GLU A 165 17.76 1.39 16.67
N THR A 166 17.46 2.06 17.78
CA THR A 166 18.43 2.25 18.89
C THR A 166 18.12 1.42 20.13
N ASP A 167 17.10 0.53 20.12
CA ASP A 167 16.75 -0.30 21.29
C ASP A 167 16.23 -1.69 20.89
N ARG A 168 17.07 -2.49 20.20
CA ARG A 168 17.03 -3.95 20.32
C ARG A 168 18.25 -4.38 21.14
N LYS A 169 18.09 -4.48 22.46
CA LYS A 169 18.96 -5.22 23.36
C LYS A 169 18.34 -6.58 23.65
#